data_AF-A0A953Q1Q1-F1
#
_entry.id   AF-A0A953Q1Q1-F1
#
_cell.length_a   1.000
_cell.length_b   1.000
_cell.length_c   1.000
_cell.angle_alpha   90.00
_cell.angle_beta   90.00
_cell.angle_gamma   90.00
#
_symmetry.space_group_name_H-M   'P 1'
#
loop_
_entity.id
_entity.type
_entity.pdbx_description
1 polymer ?
#
loop_
_entity_poly.entity_id
_entity_poly.type
_entity_poly.pdbx_seq_one_letter_code
_entity_poly.pdbx_strand_id
1 'polypeptide(L)'
;MSDLDGWRKRIDEIDQELVRLLNERSQCAVEIGHLKKKLNLPAWQPEREAEILRHVVKSNPGPLDDAAIRRLFERIIDEARSLERHSMDESGKFRKE
;
A
#
# COMPACT_ATOMS: atom_id res chain seq x y z
N MET A 1 -33.13 -14.56 1.32
CA MET A 1 -31.82 -14.08 1.82
C MET A 1 -32.07 -12.73 2.45
N SER A 2 -31.60 -12.51 3.68
CA SER A 2 -31.82 -11.23 4.35
C SER A 2 -31.00 -10.14 3.63
N ASP A 3 -31.48 -8.90 3.62
CA ASP A 3 -30.74 -7.77 3.03
C ASP A 3 -29.32 -7.65 3.65
N LEU A 4 -29.18 -8.05 4.92
CA LEU A 4 -27.90 -8.11 5.64
C LEU A 4 -26.90 -9.07 5.01
N ASP A 5 -27.32 -10.26 4.60
CA ASP A 5 -26.42 -11.25 3.99
C ASP A 5 -25.94 -10.78 2.61
N GLY A 6 -26.79 -10.07 1.87
CA GLY A 6 -26.41 -9.43 0.62
C GLY A 6 -25.31 -8.37 0.81
N TRP A 7 -25.47 -7.50 1.81
CA TRP A 7 -24.45 -6.49 2.14
C TRP A 7 -23.14 -7.11 2.62
N ARG A 8 -23.18 -8.17 3.42
CA ARG A 8 -21.96 -8.89 3.85
C ARG A 8 -21.19 -9.47 2.68
N LYS A 9 -21.88 -10.17 1.77
CA LYS A 9 -21.25 -10.70 0.57
C LYS A 9 -20.63 -9.59 -0.28
N ARG A 10 -21.30 -8.44 -0.37
CA ARG A 10 -20.74 -7.28 -1.07
C ARG A 10 -19.47 -6.75 -0.42
N ILE A 11 -19.41 -6.73 0.92
CA ILE A 11 -18.19 -6.37 1.66
C ILE A 11 -17.08 -7.38 1.37
N ASP A 12 -17.36 -8.68 1.42
CA ASP A 12 -16.36 -9.72 1.13
C ASP A 12 -15.75 -9.57 -0.27
N GLU A 13 -16.58 -9.24 -1.28
CA GLU A 13 -16.12 -8.96 -2.65
C GLU A 13 -15.22 -7.72 -2.71
N ILE A 14 -15.57 -6.65 -1.99
CA ILE A 14 -14.76 -5.43 -1.92
C ILE A 14 -13.43 -5.72 -1.22
N ASP A 15 -13.44 -6.48 -0.13
CA ASP A 15 -12.24 -6.81 0.64
C ASP A 15 -11.25 -7.63 -0.20
N GLN A 16 -11.73 -8.55 -1.03
CA GLN A 16 -10.89 -9.29 -1.98
C GLN A 16 -10.21 -8.36 -2.99
N GLU A 17 -10.95 -7.37 -3.51
CA GLU A 17 -10.40 -6.40 -4.45
C GLU A 17 -9.41 -5.44 -3.76
N LEU A 18 -9.68 -5.04 -2.52
CA LEU A 18 -8.74 -4.26 -1.70
C LEU A 18 -7.43 -5.02 -1.50
N VAL A 19 -7.49 -6.31 -1.14
CA VAL A 19 -6.28 -7.14 -0.99
C VAL A 19 -5.52 -7.23 -2.31
N ARG A 20 -6.21 -7.42 -3.44
CA ARG A 20 -5.59 -7.45 -4.77
C ARG A 20 -4.86 -6.14 -5.08
N LEU A 21 -5.51 -5.00 -4.88
CA LEU A 21 -4.95 -3.67 -5.13
C LEU A 21 -3.79 -3.34 -4.18
N LEU A 22 -3.86 -3.76 -2.91
CA LEU A 22 -2.79 -3.57 -1.94
C LEU A 22 -1.55 -4.39 -2.30
N ASN A 23 -1.72 -5.62 -2.78
CA ASN A 23 -0.62 -6.44 -3.28
C ASN A 23 0.02 -5.82 -4.53
N GLU A 24 -0.79 -5.35 -5.48
CA GLU A 24 -0.30 -4.67 -6.68
C GLU A 24 0.51 -3.41 -6.32
N ARG A 25 -0.02 -2.57 -5.42
CA ARG A 25 0.69 -1.39 -4.90
C ARG A 25 2.00 -1.78 -4.20
N SER A 26 2.02 -2.88 -3.45
CA SER A 26 3.20 -3.36 -2.74
C SER A 26 4.28 -3.86 -3.71
N GLN A 27 3.89 -4.51 -4.81
CA GLN A 27 4.82 -4.89 -5.87
C GLN A 27 5.50 -3.66 -6.47
N CYS A 28 4.75 -2.57 -6.71
CA CYS A 28 5.35 -1.31 -7.17
C CYS A 28 6.41 -0.79 -6.18
N ALA A 29 6.16 -0.89 -4.87
CA ALA A 29 7.12 -0.49 -3.85
C ALA A 29 8.39 -1.35 -3.88
N VAL A 30 8.26 -2.67 -4.07
CA VAL A 30 9.40 -3.59 -4.22
C VAL A 30 10.27 -3.23 -5.42
N GLU A 31 9.67 -2.99 -6.59
CA GLU A 31 10.41 -2.59 -7.80
C GLU A 31 11.08 -1.23 -7.64
N ILE A 32 10.40 -0.28 -6.98
CA ILE A 32 10.99 1.01 -6.62
C ILE A 32 12.20 0.80 -5.71
N GLY A 33 12.14 -0.14 -4.74
CA GLY A 33 13.26 -0.50 -3.89
C GLY A 33 14.47 -1.02 -4.67
N HIS A 34 14.25 -1.93 -5.63
CA HIS A 34 15.30 -2.42 -6.52
C HIS A 34 15.94 -1.29 -7.34
N LEU A 35 15.13 -0.36 -7.86
CA LEU A 35 15.62 0.79 -8.62
C LEU A 35 16.42 1.75 -7.75
N LYS A 36 15.92 2.09 -6.57
CA LYS A 36 16.63 2.94 -5.60
C LYS A 36 17.97 2.33 -5.20
N LYS A 37 18.04 1.00 -4.98
CA LYS A 37 19.30 0.29 -4.73
C LYS A 37 20.28 0.45 -5.89
N LYS A 38 19.83 0.26 -7.13
CA LYS A 38 20.67 0.45 -8.34
C LYS A 38 21.17 1.90 -8.49
N LEU A 39 20.36 2.86 -8.07
CA LEU A 39 20.66 4.30 -8.13
C LEU A 39 21.36 4.84 -6.87
N ASN A 40 21.66 3.99 -5.90
CA ASN A 40 22.23 4.35 -4.60
C ASN A 40 21.42 5.46 -3.86
N LEU A 41 20.09 5.40 -3.99
CA LEU A 41 19.15 6.33 -3.37
C LEU A 41 18.67 5.81 -2.00
N PRO A 42 18.33 6.70 -1.05
CA PRO A 42 17.79 6.29 0.24
C PRO A 42 16.40 5.65 0.09
N ALA A 43 16.15 4.63 0.92
CA ALA A 43 14.84 3.99 1.05
C ALA A 43 13.77 4.97 1.52
N TRP A 44 14.10 5.76 2.55
CA TRP A 44 13.19 6.72 3.16
C TRP A 44 13.25 8.08 2.46
N GLN A 45 12.11 8.54 1.96
CA GLN A 45 11.94 9.81 1.25
C GLN A 45 10.64 10.48 1.73
N PRO A 46 10.69 11.25 2.83
CA PRO A 46 9.49 11.78 3.49
C PRO A 46 8.69 12.74 2.61
N GLU A 47 9.34 13.48 1.72
CA GLU A 47 8.69 14.36 0.76
C GLU A 47 7.75 13.58 -0.16
N ARG A 48 8.18 12.39 -0.61
CA ARG A 48 7.38 11.51 -1.47
C ARG A 48 6.16 10.97 -0.73
N GLU A 49 6.29 10.64 0.54
CA GLU A 49 5.17 10.17 1.36
C GLU A 49 4.14 11.27 1.58
N ALA A 50 4.60 12.51 1.85
CA ALA A 50 3.74 13.67 1.95
C ALA A 50 2.96 13.93 0.65
N GLU A 51 3.59 13.74 -0.52
CA GLU A 51 2.92 13.82 -1.82
C GLU A 51 1.83 12.77 -1.98
N ILE A 52 2.11 11.51 -1.63
CA ILE A 52 1.13 10.42 -1.69
C ILE A 52 -0.08 10.75 -0.83
N LEU A 53 0.15 11.19 0.41
CA LEU A 53 -0.92 11.57 1.35
C LEU A 53 -1.74 12.75 0.85
N ARG A 54 -1.11 13.78 0.26
CA ARG A 54 -1.84 14.89 -0.38
C ARG A 54 -2.69 14.41 -1.55
N HIS A 55 -2.15 13.53 -2.38
CA HIS A 55 -2.84 13.03 -3.56
C HIS A 55 -4.10 12.21 -3.19
N VAL A 56 -3.99 11.32 -2.21
CA VAL A 56 -5.10 10.42 -1.83
C VAL A 56 -6.21 11.19 -1.13
N VAL A 57 -5.87 12.19 -0.30
CA VAL A 57 -6.83 13.11 0.30
C VAL A 57 -7.55 13.93 -0.77
N LYS A 58 -6.80 14.50 -1.73
CA LYS A 58 -7.41 15.25 -2.86
C LYS A 58 -8.35 14.38 -3.70
N SER A 59 -8.10 13.07 -3.74
CA SER A 59 -8.87 12.11 -4.54
C SER A 59 -9.99 11.44 -3.76
N ASN A 60 -10.30 11.89 -2.53
CA ASN A 60 -11.32 11.30 -1.66
C ASN A 60 -12.70 11.93 -1.91
N PRO A 61 -13.65 11.23 -2.57
CA PRO A 61 -15.03 11.70 -2.71
C PRO A 61 -15.91 11.40 -1.49
N GLY A 62 -15.35 10.81 -0.42
CA GLY A 62 -16.12 10.23 0.69
C GLY A 62 -16.51 8.77 0.42
N PRO A 63 -17.27 8.12 1.33
CA PRO A 63 -17.90 8.65 2.56
C PRO A 63 -16.96 8.76 3.77
N LEU A 64 -15.72 8.29 3.66
CA LEU A 64 -14.70 8.47 4.69
C LEU A 64 -14.20 9.91 4.70
N ASP A 65 -13.95 10.47 5.89
CA ASP A 65 -13.30 11.76 5.99
C ASP A 65 -11.81 11.69 5.59
N ASP A 66 -11.24 12.85 5.26
CA ASP A 66 -9.84 12.94 4.82
C ASP A 66 -8.85 12.47 5.90
N ALA A 67 -9.20 12.62 7.17
CA ALA A 67 -8.37 12.17 8.28
C ALA A 67 -8.32 10.63 8.35
N ALA A 68 -9.42 9.95 8.07
CA ALA A 68 -9.52 8.49 8.00
C ALA A 68 -8.73 7.96 6.80
N ILE A 69 -8.89 8.57 5.62
CA ILE A 69 -8.09 8.23 4.44
C ILE A 69 -6.60 8.40 4.72
N ARG A 70 -6.20 9.52 5.32
CA ARG A 70 -4.81 9.75 5.72
C ARG A 70 -4.28 8.64 6.62
N ARG A 71 -4.97 8.30 7.72
CA ARG A 71 -4.53 7.25 8.66
C ARG A 71 -4.39 5.88 8.00
N LEU A 72 -5.32 5.53 7.10
CA LEU A 72 -5.25 4.27 6.34
C LEU A 72 -4.03 4.26 5.43
N PHE A 73 -3.81 5.33 4.67
CA PHE A 73 -2.68 5.42 3.75
C PHE A 73 -1.33 5.49 4.46
N GLU A 74 -1.24 6.08 5.65
CA GLU A 74 -0.04 6.03 6.49
C GLU A 74 0.35 4.58 6.80
N ARG A 75 -0.63 3.74 7.20
CA ARG A 75 -0.38 2.30 7.40
C ARG A 75 0.05 1.57 6.13
N ILE A 76 -0.60 1.84 5.01
CA ILE A 76 -0.25 1.22 3.72
C ILE A 76 1.16 1.64 3.28
N ILE A 77 1.57 2.89 3.54
CA ILE A 77 2.93 3.38 3.27
C ILE A 77 3.93 2.68 4.18
N ASP A 78 3.64 2.54 5.48
CA ASP A 78 4.53 1.88 6.44
C ASP A 78 4.84 0.43 6.06
N GLU A 79 3.81 -0.35 5.67
CA GLU A 79 3.98 -1.73 5.23
C GLU A 79 4.77 -1.81 3.91
N ALA A 80 4.46 -0.94 2.94
CA ALA A 80 5.21 -0.87 1.69
C ALA A 80 6.68 -0.50 1.91
N ARG A 81 6.97 0.44 2.81
CA ARG A 81 8.34 0.82 3.20
C ARG A 81 9.05 -0.35 3.89
N SER A 82 8.33 -1.15 4.68
CA SER A 82 8.87 -2.36 5.28
C SER A 82 9.33 -3.33 4.20
N LEU A 83 8.47 -3.65 3.23
CA LEU A 83 8.81 -4.53 2.10
C LEU A 83 9.97 -3.99 1.25
N GLU A 84 9.98 -2.67 0.99
CA GLU A 84 11.06 -2.01 0.24
C GLU A 84 12.42 -2.17 0.93
N ARG A 85 12.48 -2.03 2.26
CA ARG A 85 13.73 -2.25 3.01
C ARG A 85 14.20 -3.70 2.89
N HIS A 86 13.29 -4.66 3.05
CA HIS A 86 13.64 -6.08 2.90
C HIS A 86 14.17 -6.37 1.49
N SER A 87 13.60 -5.79 0.42
CA SER A 87 14.10 -6.01 -0.95
C SER A 87 15.43 -5.32 -1.24
N MET A 88 15.72 -4.22 -0.55
CA MET A 88 17.05 -3.60 -0.59
C MET A 88 18.12 -4.44 0.11
N ASP A 89 17.75 -5.17 1.17
CA ASP A 89 18.65 -6.05 1.92
C ASP A 89 18.81 -7.43 1.25
N GLU A 90 17.76 -7.96 0.63
CA GLU A 90 17.66 -9.28 -0.03
C GLU A 90 18.35 -9.35 -1.41
N SER A 91 19.65 -9.07 -1.47
CA SER A 91 20.51 -9.71 -2.47
C SER A 91 21.00 -11.09 -2.01
N GLY A 92 20.27 -11.74 -1.10
CA GLY A 92 20.58 -13.08 -0.65
C GLY A 92 19.50 -13.70 0.25
N LYS A 93 18.66 -14.54 -0.39
CA LYS A 93 17.88 -15.65 0.19
C LYS A 93 16.41 -15.39 0.59
N PHE A 94 15.53 -15.49 -0.40
CA PHE A 94 14.31 -16.29 -0.24
C PHE A 94 14.27 -17.45 -1.26
N ARG A 95 14.80 -18.61 -0.84
CA ARG A 95 14.26 -19.90 -1.28
C ARG A 95 12.94 -20.07 -0.51
N LYS A 96 11.81 -20.15 -1.22
CA LYS A 96 10.55 -20.59 -0.62
C LYS A 96 10.71 -22.07 -0.21
N GLU A 97 10.36 -22.36 1.04
CA GLU A 97 9.96 -23.70 1.48
C GLU A 97 8.53 -24.00 1.00
#